data_AF-W9EB13-F1
#
_entry.id   AF-W9EB13-F1
#
_cell.length_a   1.000
_cell.length_b   1.000
_cell.length_c   1.000
_cell.angle_alpha   90.00
_cell.angle_beta   90.00
_cell.angle_gamma   90.00
#
_symmetry.space_group_name_H-M   'P 1'
#
loop_
_entity.id
_entity.type
_entity.pdbx_description
1 polymer ?
#
loop_
_entity_poly.entity_id
_entity_poly.type
_entity_poly.pdbx_seq_one_letter_code
_entity_poly.pdbx_strand_id
1 'polypeptide(L)'
;MNDKGSALIFTLIIILILSVLALSILDISLFEYKTSYAYGNSITVDNAAEAGLDTAKGVFNKSLFDNLNNLINNTANTLINEYNSLIPPQTVPKEVMYEAIYQAVRQYLENNVFNAYQNYQFYLDDKNTISVTISYIKITDFQPFDGTNILPKYTIRIETIGNFKNLKRYGHAFIVLDLNKSGNPISISSWVIDNTPPSS
;
A
#
# COMPACT_ATOMS: atom_id res chain seq x y z
N MET A 1 31.14 -61.55 42.84
CA MET A 1 31.77 -60.22 42.69
C MET A 1 31.83 -59.89 41.20
N ASN A 2 30.81 -59.21 40.66
CA ASN A 2 30.94 -58.46 39.39
C ASN A 2 29.98 -57.25 39.30
N ASP A 3 29.32 -56.87 40.40
CA ASP A 3 28.25 -55.87 40.41
C ASP A 3 28.75 -54.42 40.23
N LYS A 4 30.04 -54.17 40.47
CA LYS A 4 30.65 -52.84 40.28
C LYS A 4 30.90 -52.52 38.79
N GLY A 5 31.25 -53.52 37.98
CA GLY A 5 31.48 -53.35 36.54
C GLY A 5 30.17 -53.18 35.75
N SER A 6 29.14 -53.96 36.11
CA SER A 6 27.80 -53.85 35.52
C SER A 6 27.11 -52.54 35.88
N ALA A 7 27.26 -52.05 37.12
CA ALA A 7 26.75 -50.74 37.53
C ALA A 7 27.39 -49.57 36.75
N LEU A 8 28.71 -49.62 36.50
CA LEU A 8 29.40 -48.60 35.72
C LEU A 8 28.90 -48.56 34.27
N ILE A 9 28.75 -49.73 33.63
CA ILE A 9 28.23 -49.85 32.27
C ILE A 9 26.80 -49.32 32.18
N PHE A 10 25.96 -49.67 33.15
CA PHE A 10 24.57 -49.19 33.21
C PHE A 10 24.49 -47.67 33.36
N THR A 11 25.34 -47.10 34.22
CA THR A 11 25.41 -45.64 34.42
C THR A 11 25.87 -44.93 33.14
N LEU A 12 26.87 -45.48 32.44
CA LEU A 12 27.34 -44.96 31.15
C LEU A 12 26.24 -45.00 30.08
N ILE A 13 25.49 -46.10 29.99
CA ILE A 13 24.35 -46.22 29.07
C ILE A 13 23.28 -45.16 29.38
N ILE A 14 22.94 -44.95 30.66
CA ILE A 14 21.98 -43.93 31.07
C ILE A 14 22.46 -42.52 30.70
N ILE A 15 23.73 -42.20 30.98
CA ILE A 15 24.30 -40.88 30.62
C ILE A 15 24.25 -40.68 29.11
N LEU A 16 24.56 -41.72 28.32
CA LEU A 16 24.51 -41.65 26.86
C LEU A 16 23.08 -41.38 26.37
N ILE A 17 22.09 -42.10 26.89
CA ILE A 17 20.67 -41.92 26.56
C ILE A 17 20.20 -40.51 26.94
N LEU A 18 20.52 -40.05 28.16
CA LEU A 18 20.17 -38.70 28.62
C LEU A 18 20.83 -37.62 27.78
N SER A 19 22.07 -37.82 27.33
CA SER A 19 22.79 -36.86 26.48
C SER A 19 22.17 -36.76 25.09
N VAL A 20 21.82 -37.90 24.47
CA VAL A 20 21.12 -37.94 23.18
C VAL A 20 19.75 -37.29 23.29
N LEU A 21 19.02 -37.54 24.38
CA LEU A 21 17.71 -36.94 24.63
C LEU A 21 17.84 -35.42 24.83
N ALA A 22 18.81 -34.95 25.60
CA ALA A 22 19.05 -33.53 25.84
C ALA A 22 19.40 -32.78 24.55
N LEU A 23 20.26 -33.35 23.70
CA LEU A 23 20.59 -32.77 22.40
C LEU A 23 19.36 -32.72 21.47
N SER A 24 18.56 -33.79 21.44
CA SER A 24 17.36 -33.85 20.60
C SER A 24 16.32 -32.79 21.01
N ILE A 25 16.10 -32.61 22.32
CA ILE A 25 15.17 -31.59 22.84
C ILE A 25 15.70 -30.19 22.53
N LEU A 26 17.00 -29.96 22.67
CA LEU A 26 17.63 -28.69 22.35
C LEU A 26 17.47 -28.34 20.86
N ASP A 27 17.70 -29.30 19.97
CA ASP A 27 17.56 -29.10 18.52
C ASP A 27 16.12 -28.75 18.13
N ILE A 28 15.13 -29.48 18.66
CA ILE A 28 13.71 -29.17 18.44
C ILE A 28 13.38 -27.76 18.96
N SER A 29 13.80 -27.44 20.17
CA SER A 29 13.53 -26.13 20.79
C SER A 29 14.15 -24.97 19.98
N LEU A 30 15.38 -25.16 19.49
CA LEU A 30 16.06 -24.17 18.64
C LEU A 30 15.37 -24.03 17.28
N PHE A 31 14.91 -25.14 16.70
CA PHE A 31 14.16 -25.13 15.45
C PHE A 31 12.84 -24.37 15.60
N GLU A 32 12.06 -24.69 16.64
CA GLU A 32 10.80 -24.02 16.95
C GLU A 32 11.01 -22.52 17.20
N TYR A 33 12.04 -22.15 17.98
CA TYR A 33 12.39 -20.76 18.21
C TYR A 33 12.73 -20.02 16.92
N LYS A 34 13.62 -20.57 16.08
CA LYS A 34 14.00 -19.95 14.80
C LYS A 34 12.82 -19.81 13.86
N THR A 35 11.97 -20.83 13.80
CA THR A 35 10.78 -20.86 12.96
C THR A 35 9.76 -19.81 13.43
N SER A 36 9.44 -19.78 14.72
CA SER A 36 8.56 -18.78 15.33
C SER A 36 9.08 -17.35 15.13
N TYR A 37 10.38 -17.14 15.34
CA TYR A 37 11.03 -15.85 15.11
C TYR A 37 10.95 -15.41 13.64
N ALA A 38 11.18 -16.32 12.69
CA ALA A 38 11.07 -16.04 11.27
C ALA A 38 9.62 -15.68 10.85
N TYR A 39 8.63 -16.46 11.33
CA TYR A 39 7.21 -16.18 11.08
C TYR A 39 6.78 -14.83 11.67
N GLY A 40 7.12 -14.56 12.93
CA GLY A 40 6.75 -13.30 13.59
C GLY A 40 7.32 -12.06 12.89
N ASN A 41 8.60 -12.13 12.47
CA ASN A 41 9.20 -11.03 11.71
C ASN A 41 8.59 -10.89 10.31
N SER A 42 8.21 -11.99 9.63
CA SER A 42 7.54 -11.94 8.33
C SER A 42 6.20 -11.22 8.43
N ILE A 43 5.37 -11.60 9.40
CA ILE A 43 4.05 -10.95 9.61
C ILE A 43 4.23 -9.45 9.90
N THR A 44 5.25 -9.09 10.68
CA THR A 44 5.52 -7.68 11.01
C THR A 44 5.87 -6.86 9.77
N VAL A 45 6.70 -7.41 8.87
CA VAL A 45 7.07 -6.70 7.65
C VAL A 45 5.94 -6.68 6.62
N ASP A 46 5.09 -7.73 6.56
CA ASP A 46 3.88 -7.75 5.74
C ASP A 46 2.90 -6.65 6.21
N ASN A 47 2.67 -6.56 7.53
CA ASN A 47 1.84 -5.51 8.15
C ASN A 47 2.42 -4.11 7.92
N ALA A 48 3.74 -3.97 7.85
CA ALA A 48 4.37 -2.68 7.55
C ALA A 48 4.06 -2.22 6.12
N ALA A 49 4.14 -3.12 5.14
CA ALA A 49 3.77 -2.82 3.75
C ALA A 49 2.27 -2.50 3.63
N GLU A 50 1.42 -3.26 4.33
CA GLU A 50 -0.03 -3.05 4.43
C GLU A 50 -0.38 -1.67 4.98
N ALA A 51 0.23 -1.26 6.10
CA ALA A 51 0.00 0.04 6.72
C ALA A 51 0.32 1.20 5.78
N GLY A 52 1.31 1.03 4.89
CA GLY A 52 1.60 2.00 3.84
C GLY A 52 0.44 2.16 2.86
N LEU A 53 -0.14 1.03 2.42
CA LEU A 53 -1.25 1.04 1.46
C LEU A 53 -2.51 1.64 2.10
N ASP A 54 -2.77 1.29 3.37
CA ASP A 54 -3.88 1.86 4.14
C ASP A 54 -3.72 3.37 4.35
N THR A 55 -2.50 3.83 4.64
CA THR A 55 -2.21 5.26 4.77
C THR A 55 -2.46 6.00 3.46
N ALA A 56 -1.99 5.44 2.33
CA ALA A 56 -2.20 6.02 1.01
C ALA A 56 -3.69 6.01 0.59
N LYS A 57 -4.43 4.96 0.96
CA LYS A 57 -5.89 4.88 0.77
C LYS A 57 -6.63 5.92 1.63
N GLY A 58 -6.14 6.23 2.82
CA GLY A 58 -6.70 7.24 3.72
C GLY A 58 -6.77 8.66 3.13
N VAL A 59 -6.01 8.92 2.07
CA VAL A 59 -6.05 10.17 1.30
C VAL A 59 -7.43 10.39 0.64
N PHE A 60 -8.12 9.32 0.26
CA PHE A 60 -9.43 9.37 -0.37
C PHE A 60 -10.56 9.54 0.65
N ASN A 61 -10.53 10.66 1.37
CA ASN A 61 -11.48 11.00 2.41
C ASN A 61 -12.48 12.07 1.93
N LYS A 62 -13.46 12.38 2.80
CA LYS A 62 -14.50 13.37 2.52
C LYS A 62 -13.95 14.74 2.13
N SER A 63 -12.90 15.22 2.81
CA SER A 63 -12.31 16.52 2.51
C SER A 63 -11.73 16.57 1.11
N LEU A 64 -11.10 15.48 0.64
CA LEU A 64 -10.65 15.39 -0.74
C LEU A 64 -11.83 15.50 -1.71
N PHE A 65 -12.91 14.75 -1.48
CA PHE A 65 -14.07 14.78 -2.38
C PHE A 65 -14.77 16.13 -2.40
N ASP A 66 -14.88 16.81 -1.27
CA ASP A 66 -15.44 18.18 -1.20
C ASP A 66 -14.57 19.15 -2.02
N ASN A 67 -13.23 19.03 -1.94
CA ASN A 67 -12.31 19.82 -2.76
C ASN A 67 -12.43 19.51 -4.26
N LEU A 68 -12.56 18.23 -4.63
CA LEU A 68 -12.75 17.83 -6.03
C LEU A 68 -14.06 18.37 -6.60
N ASN A 69 -15.16 18.31 -5.83
CA ASN A 69 -16.44 18.87 -6.25
C ASN A 69 -16.36 20.39 -6.47
N ASN A 70 -15.69 21.11 -5.57
CA ASN A 70 -15.46 22.55 -5.73
C ASN A 70 -14.61 22.85 -6.97
N LEU A 71 -13.55 22.08 -7.21
CA LEU A 71 -12.69 22.21 -8.38
C LEU A 71 -13.49 22.00 -9.68
N ILE A 72 -14.29 20.93 -9.76
CA ILE A 72 -15.12 20.62 -10.92
C ILE A 72 -16.09 21.77 -11.22
N ASN A 73 -16.80 22.27 -10.20
CA ASN A 73 -17.75 23.38 -10.37
C ASN A 73 -17.06 24.67 -10.81
N ASN A 74 -15.90 24.99 -10.22
CA ASN A 74 -15.13 26.18 -10.58
C ASN A 74 -14.62 26.11 -12.02
N THR A 75 -14.04 24.97 -12.43
CA THR A 75 -13.56 24.75 -13.80
C THR A 75 -14.71 24.90 -14.80
N ALA A 76 -15.87 24.29 -14.51
CA ALA A 76 -17.03 24.40 -15.38
C ALA A 76 -17.53 25.84 -15.52
N ASN A 77 -17.66 26.56 -14.40
CA ASN A 77 -18.12 27.96 -14.40
C ASN A 77 -17.16 28.89 -15.13
N THR A 78 -15.84 28.70 -14.96
CA THR A 78 -14.83 29.48 -15.68
C THR A 78 -14.99 29.32 -17.19
N LEU A 79 -15.08 28.08 -17.68
CA LEU A 79 -15.28 27.82 -19.12
C LEU A 79 -16.59 28.40 -19.65
N ILE A 80 -17.69 28.24 -18.89
CA ILE A 80 -18.98 28.81 -19.26
C ILE A 80 -18.86 30.33 -19.41
N ASN A 81 -18.20 31.00 -18.47
CA ASN A 81 -18.02 32.45 -18.51
C ASN A 81 -17.12 32.89 -19.66
N GLU A 82 -16.04 32.16 -19.96
CA GLU A 82 -15.16 32.43 -21.10
C GLU A 82 -15.90 32.35 -22.43
N TYR A 83 -16.66 31.28 -22.66
CA TYR A 83 -17.44 31.09 -23.89
C TYR A 83 -18.61 32.08 -24.03
N ASN A 84 -19.26 32.43 -22.92
CA ASN A 84 -20.30 33.46 -22.90
C ASN A 84 -19.76 34.86 -23.20
N SER A 85 -18.46 35.11 -22.99
CA SER A 85 -17.80 36.39 -23.25
C SER A 85 -17.36 36.56 -24.72
N LEU A 86 -17.46 35.52 -25.54
CA LEU A 86 -17.17 35.59 -26.98
C LEU A 86 -18.24 36.42 -27.73
N ILE A 87 -17.90 36.94 -28.91
CA ILE A 87 -18.83 37.70 -29.76
C ILE A 87 -18.94 37.01 -31.14
N PRO A 88 -20.08 36.37 -31.48
CA PRO A 88 -21.24 36.15 -30.62
C PRO A 88 -20.97 35.15 -29.48
N PRO A 89 -21.75 35.17 -28.38
CA PRO A 89 -21.63 34.19 -27.31
C PRO A 89 -21.81 32.77 -27.83
N GLN A 90 -21.03 31.83 -27.33
CA GLN A 90 -21.08 30.43 -27.74
C GLN A 90 -21.39 29.53 -26.54
N THR A 91 -22.02 28.38 -26.82
CA THR A 91 -22.16 27.32 -25.82
C THR A 91 -20.88 26.50 -25.76
N VAL A 92 -20.39 26.19 -24.56
CA VAL A 92 -19.22 25.31 -24.41
C VAL A 92 -19.53 23.93 -25.00
N PRO A 93 -18.72 23.42 -25.95
CA PRO A 93 -18.83 22.04 -26.42
C PRO A 93 -18.63 21.05 -25.26
N LYS A 94 -19.39 19.96 -25.24
CA LYS A 94 -19.36 19.00 -24.12
C LYS A 94 -17.98 18.38 -23.95
N GLU A 95 -17.34 18.04 -25.05
CA GLU A 95 -16.02 17.41 -25.09
C GLU A 95 -14.96 18.33 -24.47
N VAL A 96 -15.01 19.63 -24.80
CA VAL A 96 -14.13 20.66 -24.23
C VAL A 96 -14.35 20.79 -22.73
N MET A 97 -15.61 20.82 -22.29
CA MET A 97 -15.96 20.90 -20.87
C MET A 97 -15.42 19.70 -20.09
N TYR A 98 -15.69 18.48 -20.58
CA TYR A 98 -15.30 17.26 -19.88
C TYR A 98 -13.79 17.08 -19.87
N GLU A 99 -13.10 17.32 -20.98
CA GLU A 99 -11.64 17.25 -21.05
C GLU A 99 -10.99 18.22 -20.06
N ALA A 100 -11.48 19.47 -19.98
CA ALA A 100 -10.95 20.44 -19.03
C ALA A 100 -11.18 20.03 -17.56
N ILE A 101 -12.35 19.49 -17.24
CA ILE A 101 -12.65 18.96 -15.90
C ILE A 101 -11.71 17.80 -15.55
N TYR A 102 -11.55 16.84 -16.46
CA TYR A 102 -10.64 15.73 -16.27
C TYR A 102 -9.21 16.24 -16.02
N GLN A 103 -8.68 17.10 -16.88
CA GLN A 103 -7.33 17.64 -16.71
C GLN A 103 -7.15 18.41 -15.41
N ALA A 104 -8.13 19.24 -15.02
CA ALA A 104 -8.09 19.97 -13.76
C ALA A 104 -8.01 19.03 -12.55
N VAL A 105 -8.89 18.01 -12.51
CA VAL A 105 -8.89 17.02 -11.44
C VAL A 105 -7.59 16.22 -11.42
N ARG A 106 -7.10 15.79 -12.58
CA ARG A 106 -5.83 15.06 -12.70
C ARG A 106 -4.68 15.87 -12.13
N GLN A 107 -4.53 17.11 -12.56
CA GLN A 107 -3.45 17.99 -12.11
C GLN A 107 -3.52 18.24 -10.61
N TYR A 108 -4.71 18.47 -10.07
CA TYR A 108 -4.89 18.63 -8.63
C TYR A 108 -4.49 17.37 -7.86
N LEU A 109 -4.93 16.19 -8.30
CA LEU A 109 -4.57 14.92 -7.68
C LEU A 109 -3.05 14.68 -7.74
N GLU A 110 -2.43 14.80 -8.92
CA GLU A 110 -1.00 14.54 -9.08
C GLU A 110 -0.12 15.56 -8.33
N ASN A 111 -0.44 16.86 -8.42
CA ASN A 111 0.44 17.92 -7.90
C ASN A 111 0.18 18.27 -6.44
N ASN A 112 -1.07 18.25 -5.98
CA ASN A 112 -1.45 18.71 -4.65
C ASN A 112 -1.69 17.57 -3.66
N VAL A 113 -2.15 16.41 -4.16
CA VAL A 113 -2.56 15.30 -3.31
C VAL A 113 -1.45 14.24 -3.27
N PHE A 114 -1.14 13.62 -4.41
CA PHE A 114 -0.21 12.50 -4.49
C PHE A 114 1.25 12.90 -4.29
N ASN A 115 1.63 14.11 -4.72
CA ASN A 115 2.98 14.63 -4.50
C ASN A 115 3.39 14.65 -3.01
N ALA A 116 2.44 14.86 -2.08
CA ALA A 116 2.73 14.84 -0.64
C ALA A 116 3.07 13.43 -0.10
N TYR A 117 2.63 12.38 -0.80
CA TYR A 117 2.82 10.99 -0.40
C TYR A 117 3.90 10.28 -1.23
N GLN A 118 4.39 10.92 -2.30
CA GLN A 118 5.46 10.38 -3.12
C GLN A 118 6.77 10.30 -2.31
N ASN A 119 7.29 9.09 -2.14
CA ASN A 119 8.45 8.78 -1.30
C ASN A 119 8.26 9.17 0.18
N TYR A 120 7.01 9.24 0.65
CA TYR A 120 6.73 9.55 2.05
C TYR A 120 7.12 8.40 2.96
N GLN A 121 7.90 8.68 4.01
CA GLN A 121 8.39 7.68 4.95
C GLN A 121 7.92 8.00 6.38
N PHE A 122 7.50 6.96 7.09
CA PHE A 122 7.12 7.03 8.49
C PHE A 122 7.48 5.73 9.23
N TYR A 123 7.30 5.71 10.54
CA TYR A 123 7.57 4.55 11.39
C TYR A 123 6.29 4.13 12.14
N LEU A 124 6.12 2.83 12.34
CA LEU A 124 4.96 2.27 13.06
C LEU A 124 5.23 2.09 14.56
N ASP A 125 6.45 2.34 15.02
CA ASP A 125 6.87 2.15 16.40
C ASP A 125 7.76 3.30 16.88
N ASP A 126 7.70 3.58 18.19
CA ASP A 126 8.48 4.66 18.82
C ASP A 126 9.99 4.47 18.73
N LYS A 127 10.43 3.22 18.48
CA LYS A 127 11.85 2.86 18.37
C LYS A 127 12.37 2.97 16.93
N ASN A 128 11.54 3.38 15.98
CA ASN A 128 11.87 3.52 14.56
C ASN A 128 12.43 2.22 13.95
N THR A 129 11.95 1.06 14.38
CA THR A 129 12.41 -0.25 13.89
C THR A 129 11.59 -0.78 12.73
N ILE A 130 10.32 -0.36 12.63
CA ILE A 130 9.40 -0.73 11.57
C ILE A 130 9.17 0.51 10.70
N SER A 131 9.87 0.59 9.56
CA SER A 131 9.74 1.70 8.64
C SER A 131 8.82 1.36 7.47
N VAL A 132 8.05 2.36 7.05
CA VAL A 132 7.13 2.27 5.93
C VAL A 132 7.42 3.40 4.97
N THR A 133 7.47 3.10 3.68
CA THR A 133 7.62 4.09 2.63
C THR A 133 6.51 3.92 1.61
N ILE A 134 5.79 4.99 1.29
CA ILE A 134 4.93 5.05 0.09
C ILE A 134 5.83 5.46 -1.07
N SER A 135 6.30 4.49 -1.85
CA SER A 135 7.29 4.72 -2.90
C SER A 135 6.67 5.25 -4.18
N TYR A 136 5.39 4.98 -4.42
CA TYR A 136 4.71 5.40 -5.64
C TYR A 136 3.23 5.63 -5.38
N ILE A 137 2.70 6.73 -5.89
CA ILE A 137 1.25 6.97 -5.99
C ILE A 137 0.96 7.85 -7.19
N LYS A 138 0.41 7.28 -8.28
CA LYS A 138 0.11 8.04 -9.51
C LYS A 138 -1.09 7.48 -10.27
N ILE A 139 -1.69 8.33 -11.10
CA ILE A 139 -2.69 7.92 -12.09
C ILE A 139 -1.96 7.19 -13.22
N THR A 140 -2.51 6.04 -13.62
CA THR A 140 -1.93 5.18 -14.66
C THR A 140 -2.65 5.26 -16.00
N ASP A 141 -3.82 5.89 -16.05
CA ASP A 141 -4.55 6.05 -17.30
C ASP A 141 -3.83 7.01 -18.24
N PHE A 142 -3.62 6.55 -19.47
CA PHE A 142 -2.94 7.33 -20.51
C PHE A 142 -3.87 8.32 -21.20
N GLN A 143 -5.18 8.03 -21.26
CA GLN A 143 -6.14 8.91 -21.92
C GLN A 143 -6.90 9.75 -20.90
N PRO A 144 -6.93 11.09 -21.09
CA PRO A 144 -7.55 11.99 -20.14
C PRO A 144 -9.07 12.05 -20.28
N PHE A 145 -9.67 11.53 -21.35
CA PHE A 145 -11.13 11.55 -21.54
C PHE A 145 -11.51 10.39 -22.46
N ASP A 146 -12.43 9.53 -22.02
CA ASP A 146 -12.86 8.35 -22.77
C ASP A 146 -14.13 8.57 -23.60
N GLY A 147 -14.71 9.77 -23.58
CA GLY A 147 -15.94 10.10 -24.32
C GLY A 147 -17.22 9.55 -23.71
N THR A 148 -17.14 8.70 -22.69
CA THR A 148 -18.28 7.92 -22.18
C THR A 148 -18.83 8.44 -20.86
N ASN A 149 -17.99 9.08 -20.05
CA ASN A 149 -18.35 9.55 -18.72
C ASN A 149 -18.33 11.08 -18.63
N ILE A 150 -19.28 11.63 -17.86
CA ILE A 150 -19.39 13.08 -17.64
C ILE A 150 -18.31 13.55 -16.65
N LEU A 151 -18.05 12.74 -15.62
CA LEU A 151 -17.08 13.04 -14.58
C LEU A 151 -15.86 12.12 -14.64
N PRO A 152 -14.72 12.57 -14.08
CA PRO A 152 -13.48 11.82 -14.15
C PRO A 152 -13.53 10.43 -13.52
N LYS A 153 -12.87 9.49 -14.19
CA LYS A 153 -12.58 8.16 -13.69
C LYS A 153 -11.10 7.85 -13.86
N TYR A 154 -10.43 7.48 -12.77
CA TYR A 154 -9.00 7.23 -12.73
C TYR A 154 -8.65 5.90 -12.08
N THR A 155 -7.67 5.21 -12.66
CA THR A 155 -6.95 4.08 -12.10
C THR A 155 -5.64 4.58 -11.50
N ILE A 156 -5.55 4.51 -10.18
CA ILE A 156 -4.43 4.99 -9.39
C ILE A 156 -3.64 3.77 -8.91
N ARG A 157 -2.35 3.77 -9.20
CA ARG A 157 -1.42 2.76 -8.71
C ARG A 157 -0.70 3.28 -7.47
N ILE A 158 -0.64 2.45 -6.45
CA ILE A 158 0.06 2.73 -5.19
C ILE A 158 1.06 1.60 -4.95
N GLU A 159 2.30 1.96 -4.62
CA GLU A 159 3.33 1.01 -4.20
C GLU A 159 3.96 1.46 -2.89
N THR A 160 4.19 0.49 -2.00
CA THR A 160 4.75 0.71 -0.67
C THR A 160 5.86 -0.26 -0.36
N ILE A 161 6.72 0.12 0.58
CA ILE A 161 7.83 -0.68 1.09
C ILE A 161 7.70 -0.74 2.61
N GLY A 162 7.49 -1.93 3.15
CA GLY A 162 7.64 -2.21 4.57
C GLY A 162 9.04 -2.73 4.86
N ASN A 163 9.71 -2.18 5.86
CA ASN A 163 11.00 -2.68 6.34
C ASN A 163 10.93 -2.98 7.84
N PHE A 164 11.47 -4.14 8.22
CA PHE A 164 11.67 -4.49 9.62
C PHE A 164 12.95 -5.30 9.75
N LYS A 165 13.91 -4.80 10.53
CA LYS A 165 15.27 -5.36 10.61
C LYS A 165 15.87 -5.51 9.20
N ASN A 166 16.23 -6.73 8.80
CA ASN A 166 16.80 -7.03 7.48
C ASN A 166 15.75 -7.53 6.46
N LEU A 167 14.47 -7.53 6.83
CA LEU A 167 13.39 -7.98 5.96
C LEU A 167 12.74 -6.80 5.25
N LYS A 168 12.32 -7.05 4.01
CA LYS A 168 11.54 -6.11 3.20
C LYS A 168 10.34 -6.82 2.58
N ARG A 169 9.23 -6.08 2.48
CA ARG A 169 8.02 -6.46 1.77
C ARG A 169 7.48 -5.28 1.00
N TYR A 170 6.73 -5.59 -0.05
CA TYR A 170 6.22 -4.60 -0.95
C TYR A 170 4.71 -4.72 -1.04
N GLY A 171 4.04 -3.58 -0.96
CA GLY A 171 2.61 -3.49 -1.18
C GLY A 171 2.33 -2.92 -2.56
N HIS A 172 1.39 -3.52 -3.28
CA HIS A 172 0.95 -3.11 -4.61
C HIS A 172 -0.57 -3.02 -4.62
N ALA A 173 -1.10 -1.84 -4.89
CA ALA A 173 -2.53 -1.64 -5.01
C ALA A 173 -2.90 -0.86 -6.27
N PHE A 174 -4.06 -1.23 -6.82
CA PHE A 174 -4.77 -0.45 -7.82
C PHE A 174 -6.10 0.00 -7.23
N ILE A 175 -6.31 1.31 -7.23
CA ILE A 175 -7.52 1.96 -6.74
C ILE A 175 -8.18 2.66 -7.92
N VAL A 176 -9.49 2.44 -8.09
CA VAL A 176 -10.31 3.15 -9.07
C VAL A 176 -11.09 4.23 -8.36
N LEU A 177 -10.82 5.48 -8.72
CA LEU A 177 -11.61 6.66 -8.38
C LEU A 177 -12.61 6.91 -9.52
N ASP A 178 -13.90 6.74 -9.27
CA ASP A 178 -14.97 6.95 -10.22
C ASP A 178 -15.96 7.98 -9.67
N LEU A 179 -15.83 9.22 -10.13
CA LEU A 179 -16.65 10.34 -9.67
C LEU A 179 -18.09 10.30 -10.22
N ASN A 180 -18.41 9.37 -11.12
CA ASN A 180 -19.77 9.17 -11.63
C ASN A 180 -20.62 8.30 -10.70
N LYS A 181 -20.00 7.59 -9.74
CA LYS A 181 -20.72 6.69 -8.83
C LYS A 181 -21.51 7.45 -7.77
N SER A 182 -22.77 7.06 -7.57
CA SER A 182 -23.54 7.45 -6.40
C SER A 182 -23.03 6.71 -5.16
N GLY A 183 -22.58 7.42 -4.13
CA GLY A 183 -22.09 6.85 -2.88
C GLY A 183 -20.57 6.96 -2.75
N ASN A 184 -19.88 5.84 -2.49
CA ASN A 184 -18.41 5.83 -2.38
C ASN A 184 -17.78 5.82 -3.79
N PRO A 185 -17.05 6.87 -4.18
CA PRO A 185 -16.42 6.94 -5.51
C PRO A 185 -15.16 6.07 -5.60
N ILE A 186 -14.74 5.39 -4.53
CA ILE A 186 -13.53 4.56 -4.50
C ILE A 186 -13.88 3.07 -4.56
N SER A 187 -13.15 2.35 -5.41
CA SER A 187 -13.11 0.89 -5.41
C SER A 187 -11.68 0.37 -5.49
N ILE A 188 -11.38 -0.73 -4.82
CA ILE A 188 -10.08 -1.40 -4.88
C ILE A 188 -10.16 -2.47 -5.95
N SER A 189 -9.33 -2.39 -6.99
CA SER A 189 -9.28 -3.39 -8.06
C SER A 189 -8.22 -4.46 -7.82
N SER A 190 -7.14 -4.12 -7.11
CA SER A 190 -6.10 -5.05 -6.68
C SER A 190 -5.46 -4.59 -5.39
N TRP A 191 -5.05 -5.54 -4.55
CA TRP A 191 -4.34 -5.31 -3.31
C TRP A 191 -3.49 -6.53 -2.98
N VAL A 192 -2.16 -6.37 -3.01
CA VAL A 192 -1.21 -7.48 -2.88
C VAL A 192 -0.04 -7.05 -2.02
N ILE A 193 0.32 -7.90 -1.05
CA ILE A 193 1.59 -7.82 -0.34
C ILE A 193 2.47 -8.97 -0.83
N ASP A 194 3.65 -8.66 -1.35
CA ASP A 194 4.55 -9.65 -1.92
C ASP A 194 6.04 -9.30 -1.75
N ASN A 195 6.88 -10.04 -2.50
CA ASN A 195 8.33 -9.89 -2.55
C ASN A 195 8.81 -9.15 -3.81
N THR A 196 7.90 -8.61 -4.62
CA THR A 196 8.21 -7.95 -5.88
C THR A 196 8.49 -6.48 -5.62
N PRO A 197 9.71 -5.96 -5.92
CA PRO A 197 10.01 -4.56 -5.71
C PRO A 197 9.08 -3.61 -6.49
N PRO A 198 8.95 -2.34 -6.07
CA PRO A 198 8.19 -1.32 -6.79
C PRO A 198 8.70 -1.13 -8.22
N SER A 199 7.83 -0.75 -9.14
CA SER A 199 8.22 -0.49 -10.52
C SER A 199 8.95 0.85 -10.59
N SER A 200 10.26 0.80 -10.87
CA SER A 200 11.11 1.97 -11.13
C SER A 200 10.55 2.88 -12.21
#